data_AF-A0A0B1SIU2-F1
#
_entry.id   AF-A0A0B1SIU2-F1
#
_cell.length_a   1.000
_cell.length_b   1.000
_cell.length_c   1.000
_cell.angle_alpha   90.00
_cell.angle_beta   90.00
_cell.angle_gamma   90.00
#
_symmetry.space_group_name_H-M   'P 1'
#
loop_
_entity.id
_entity.type
_entity.pdbx_description
1 polymer ?
#
loop_
_entity_poly.entity_id
_entity_poly.type
_entity_poly.pdbx_seq_one_letter_code
_entity_poly.pdbx_strand_id
1 'polypeptide(L)'
;RCILSSEPRKEELTSRPETTFYEKICVSDAVSSQCSGAAVERRPNLVIVGFLRDTASTRTPEECIEKCVTAERELGFQCLSAMYYYDLISDQETVLNCILNDASAKTNPESTAEEDRSIVDYFGVDDCYGLPEIADTRQKHLKSFPLTVEDDVIGGARTPGSQVKVLRRTRSSSFQQRR
;
A
#
# COMPACT_ATOMS: atom_id res chain seq x y z
N ARG A 1 -21.48 -9.88 2.21
CA ARG A 1 -21.36 -10.25 0.78
C ARG A 1 -20.68 -9.10 0.06
N CYS A 2 -19.43 -9.28 -0.36
CA CYS A 2 -18.72 -8.31 -1.21
C CYS A 2 -19.25 -8.47 -2.65
N ILE A 3 -19.63 -7.36 -3.29
CA ILE A 3 -20.16 -7.34 -4.67
C ILE A 3 -19.42 -6.23 -5.42
N LEU A 4 -18.63 -6.62 -6.41
CA LEU A 4 -17.99 -5.69 -7.35
C LEU A 4 -18.89 -5.43 -8.56
N SER A 5 -18.59 -4.35 -9.29
CA SER A 5 -19.19 -4.11 -10.60
C SER A 5 -18.97 -5.31 -11.53
N SER A 6 -19.99 -5.68 -12.29
CA SER A 6 -19.87 -6.70 -13.34
C SER A 6 -19.01 -6.24 -14.52
N GLU A 7 -18.75 -4.94 -14.63
CA GLU A 7 -17.95 -4.33 -15.70
C GLU A 7 -16.87 -3.39 -15.10
N PRO A 8 -15.84 -3.93 -14.42
CA PRO A 8 -14.85 -3.10 -13.71
C PRO A 8 -13.92 -2.32 -14.65
N ARG A 9 -13.83 -2.72 -15.93
CA ARG A 9 -12.95 -2.15 -16.97
C ARG A 9 -13.70 -1.71 -18.22
N LYS A 10 -14.94 -1.22 -18.06
CA LYS A 10 -15.75 -0.78 -19.21
C LYS A 10 -15.06 0.34 -20.02
N GLU A 11 -14.24 1.13 -19.35
CA GLU A 11 -13.46 2.20 -19.95
C GLU A 11 -11.97 1.99 -19.68
N GLU A 12 -11.15 2.30 -20.68
CA GLU A 12 -9.70 2.19 -20.58
C GLU A 12 -9.13 3.35 -19.75
N LEU A 13 -8.31 3.02 -18.75
CA LEU A 13 -7.71 4.01 -17.87
C LEU A 13 -6.62 4.79 -18.63
N THR A 14 -6.71 6.12 -18.61
CA THR A 14 -5.66 6.99 -19.15
C THR A 14 -4.61 7.28 -18.10
N SER A 15 -3.36 6.87 -18.32
CA SER A 15 -2.26 7.17 -17.41
C SER A 15 -2.03 8.69 -17.30
N ARG A 16 -1.97 9.21 -16.07
CA ARG A 16 -1.56 10.59 -15.79
C ARG A 16 -0.54 10.59 -14.64
N PRO A 17 0.55 11.38 -14.73
CA PRO A 17 1.62 11.39 -13.71
C PRO A 17 1.15 11.78 -12.31
N GLU A 18 0.09 12.59 -12.21
CA GLU A 18 -0.41 13.16 -10.96
C GLU A 18 -1.58 12.38 -10.35
N THR A 19 -1.92 11.21 -10.89
CA THR A 19 -3.08 10.42 -10.44
C THR A 19 -2.67 9.00 -10.04
N THR A 20 -3.17 8.55 -8.90
CA THR A 20 -3.06 7.14 -8.47
C THR A 20 -4.37 6.43 -8.76
N PHE A 21 -4.29 5.28 -9.44
CA PHE A 21 -5.43 4.41 -9.68
C PHE A 21 -5.54 3.36 -8.58
N TYR A 22 -6.77 3.16 -8.10
CA TYR A 22 -7.08 2.11 -7.15
C TYR A 22 -8.07 1.15 -7.78
N GLU A 23 -7.75 -0.13 -7.74
CA GLU A 23 -8.68 -1.21 -8.05
C GLU A 23 -9.28 -1.75 -6.75
N LYS A 24 -10.56 -2.12 -6.79
CA LYS A 24 -11.23 -2.77 -5.67
C LYS A 24 -11.39 -4.25 -5.98
N ILE A 25 -10.91 -5.09 -5.08
CA ILE A 25 -11.08 -6.54 -5.13
C ILE A 25 -11.99 -7.00 -3.98
N CYS A 26 -12.60 -8.17 -4.14
CA CYS A 26 -13.26 -8.85 -3.04
C CYS A 26 -12.29 -9.86 -2.45
N VAL A 27 -12.13 -9.81 -1.13
CA VAL A 27 -11.36 -10.78 -0.35
C VAL A 27 -12.21 -11.31 0.80
N SER A 28 -11.78 -12.41 1.41
CA SER A 28 -12.41 -12.98 2.60
C SER A 28 -12.36 -12.03 3.80
N ASP A 29 -13.29 -12.22 4.74
CA ASP A 29 -13.40 -11.39 5.94
C ASP A 29 -12.14 -11.49 6.84
N ALA A 30 -11.46 -12.64 6.82
CA ALA A 30 -10.19 -12.83 7.53
C ALA A 30 -9.10 -11.88 7.01
N VAL A 31 -9.03 -11.70 5.69
CA VAL A 31 -8.04 -10.85 5.04
C VAL A 31 -8.39 -9.38 5.21
N SER A 32 -9.66 -9.01 5.02
CA SER A 32 -10.10 -7.62 5.17
C SER A 32 -9.96 -7.09 6.60
N SER A 33 -10.20 -7.94 7.61
CA SER A 33 -10.01 -7.58 9.02
C SER A 33 -8.54 -7.43 9.38
N GLN A 34 -7.67 -8.34 8.93
CA GLN A 34 -6.22 -8.22 9.13
C GLN A 34 -5.69 -6.91 8.53
N CYS A 35 -6.06 -6.62 7.28
CA CYS A 35 -5.59 -5.41 6.61
C CYS A 35 -6.21 -4.12 7.15
N SER A 36 -7.33 -4.15 7.89
CA SER A 36 -7.98 -2.97 8.47
C SER A 36 -8.21 -1.81 7.49
N GLY A 37 -8.45 -2.12 6.21
CA GLY A 37 -8.63 -1.13 5.14
C GLY A 37 -7.35 -0.58 4.53
N ALA A 38 -6.17 -1.13 4.90
CA ALA A 38 -4.92 -0.86 4.22
C ALA A 38 -4.99 -1.24 2.73
N ALA A 39 -4.30 -0.47 1.89
CA ALA A 39 -4.16 -0.77 0.48
C ALA A 39 -3.11 -1.87 0.28
N VAL A 40 -3.37 -2.79 -0.64
CA VAL A 40 -2.36 -3.71 -1.16
C VAL A 40 -1.66 -3.02 -2.32
N GLU A 41 -0.34 -2.92 -2.26
CA GLU A 41 0.45 -2.32 -3.34
C GLU A 41 0.59 -3.33 -4.48
N ARG A 42 0.08 -3.01 -5.67
CA ARG A 42 0.29 -3.82 -6.87
C ARG A 42 1.33 -3.18 -7.77
N ARG A 43 2.36 -3.93 -8.15
CA ARG A 43 3.35 -3.51 -9.15
C ARG A 43 3.46 -4.57 -10.26
N PRO A 44 3.08 -4.23 -11.51
CA PRO A 44 3.19 -5.17 -12.61
C PRO A 44 4.65 -5.39 -13.00
N ASN A 45 4.96 -6.60 -13.49
CA ASN A 45 6.27 -7.00 -14.00
C ASN A 45 7.40 -6.77 -13.00
N LEU A 46 7.12 -6.88 -11.70
CA LEU A 46 8.10 -6.77 -10.64
C LEU A 46 8.18 -8.10 -9.91
N VAL A 47 9.41 -8.49 -9.54
CA VAL A 47 9.67 -9.64 -8.68
C VAL A 47 10.59 -9.25 -7.53
N ILE A 48 10.55 -10.02 -6.44
CA ILE A 48 11.52 -9.95 -5.35
C ILE A 48 12.29 -11.27 -5.28
N VAL A 49 13.62 -11.21 -5.25
CA VAL A 49 14.49 -12.38 -5.37
C VAL A 49 15.13 -12.71 -4.03
N GLY A 50 15.13 -14.00 -3.66
CA GLY A 50 15.87 -14.50 -2.49
C GLY A 50 15.08 -14.57 -1.18
N PHE A 51 13.80 -14.19 -1.19
CA PHE A 51 12.93 -14.16 0.01
C PHE A 51 11.73 -15.10 -0.09
N LEU A 52 11.78 -16.06 -1.01
CA LEU A 52 10.77 -17.11 -1.13
C LEU A 52 10.70 -17.91 0.17
N ARG A 53 9.50 -18.03 0.73
CA ARG A 53 9.21 -18.86 1.90
C ARG A 53 8.33 -20.04 1.60
N ASP A 54 7.30 -19.82 0.79
CA ASP A 54 6.38 -20.87 0.39
C ASP A 54 5.77 -20.57 -0.99
N THR A 55 5.16 -21.57 -1.58
CA THR A 55 4.51 -21.50 -2.89
C THR A 55 3.15 -22.19 -2.85
N ALA A 56 2.20 -21.67 -3.62
CA ALA A 56 0.89 -22.27 -3.76
C ALA A 56 0.43 -22.26 -5.22
N SER A 57 -0.53 -23.14 -5.51
CA SER A 57 -1.33 -23.06 -6.73
C SER A 57 -2.62 -22.30 -6.42
N THR A 58 -2.86 -21.19 -7.12
CA THR A 58 -4.08 -20.38 -6.97
C THR A 58 -4.69 -20.04 -8.32
N ARG A 59 -6.02 -19.90 -8.36
CA ARG A 59 -6.76 -19.60 -9.59
C ARG A 59 -6.84 -18.12 -9.91
N THR A 60 -6.68 -17.27 -8.90
CA THR A 60 -6.77 -15.82 -9.05
C THR A 60 -5.70 -15.12 -8.22
N PRO A 61 -5.32 -13.87 -8.56
CA PRO A 61 -4.39 -13.09 -7.75
C PRO A 61 -4.96 -12.79 -6.36
N GLU A 62 -6.28 -12.62 -6.22
CA GLU A 62 -6.94 -12.42 -4.92
C GLU A 62 -6.67 -13.61 -3.99
N GLU A 63 -6.86 -14.84 -4.47
CA GLU A 63 -6.56 -16.04 -3.68
C GLU A 63 -5.07 -16.10 -3.26
N CYS A 64 -4.16 -15.63 -4.11
CA CYS A 64 -2.73 -15.54 -3.76
C CYS A 64 -2.48 -14.51 -2.65
N ILE A 65 -3.10 -13.33 -2.73
CA ILE A 65 -3.06 -12.31 -1.68
C ILE A 65 -3.63 -12.87 -0.37
N GLU A 66 -4.76 -13.59 -0.43
CA GLU A 66 -5.37 -14.19 0.75
C GLU A 66 -4.42 -15.17 1.43
N LYS A 67 -3.79 -16.06 0.67
CA LYS A 67 -2.78 -17.01 1.20
C LYS A 67 -1.61 -16.31 1.85
N CYS A 68 -1.14 -15.19 1.30
CA CYS A 68 -0.08 -14.40 1.92
C CYS A 68 -0.55 -13.83 3.26
N VAL A 69 -1.69 -13.14 3.29
CA VAL A 69 -2.20 -12.50 4.51
C VAL A 69 -2.50 -13.52 5.62
N THR A 70 -2.96 -14.73 5.27
CA THR A 70 -3.22 -15.80 6.25
C THR A 70 -2.00 -16.68 6.58
N ALA A 71 -0.85 -16.47 5.92
CA ALA A 71 0.35 -17.31 6.07
C ALA A 71 0.87 -17.36 7.52
N GLU A 72 0.76 -16.27 8.28
CA GLU A 72 1.22 -16.26 9.67
C GLU A 72 0.46 -17.28 10.51
N ARG A 73 -0.87 -17.35 10.32
CA ARG A 73 -1.74 -18.29 11.01
C ARG A 73 -1.60 -19.71 10.48
N GLU A 74 -1.47 -19.88 9.17
CA GLU A 74 -1.59 -21.18 8.49
C GLU A 74 -0.24 -21.89 8.31
N LEU A 75 0.84 -21.12 8.12
CA LEU A 75 2.17 -21.60 7.76
C LEU A 75 3.24 -21.18 8.78
N GLY A 76 2.90 -20.29 9.73
CA GLY A 76 3.80 -19.90 10.83
C GLY A 76 4.87 -18.89 10.43
N PHE A 77 4.68 -18.13 9.35
CA PHE A 77 5.55 -17.02 8.97
C PHE A 77 4.75 -15.80 8.51
N GLN A 78 5.26 -14.61 8.79
CA GLN A 78 4.64 -13.36 8.34
C GLN A 78 5.02 -13.13 6.86
N CYS A 79 4.04 -13.26 5.96
CA CYS A 79 4.23 -12.94 4.54
C CYS A 79 4.10 -11.44 4.33
N LEU A 80 5.11 -10.81 3.72
CA LEU A 80 5.13 -9.38 3.46
C LEU A 80 4.84 -9.04 1.99
N SER A 81 5.07 -9.99 1.09
CA SER A 81 4.68 -9.83 -0.30
C SER A 81 4.35 -11.16 -0.99
N ALA A 82 3.53 -11.08 -2.03
CA ALA A 82 3.23 -12.19 -2.93
C ALA A 82 3.61 -11.85 -4.37
N MET A 83 3.95 -12.86 -5.17
CA MET A 83 4.06 -12.74 -6.63
C MET A 83 3.10 -13.74 -7.28
N TYR A 84 2.34 -13.28 -8.25
CA TYR A 84 1.37 -14.10 -8.98
C TYR A 84 1.72 -14.15 -10.47
N TYR A 85 2.01 -15.36 -10.96
CA TYR A 85 2.33 -15.61 -12.35
C TYR A 85 1.09 -16.04 -13.12
N TYR A 86 0.67 -15.26 -14.11
CA TYR A 86 -0.55 -15.50 -14.89
C TYR A 86 -0.36 -16.61 -15.93
N ASP A 87 0.83 -16.66 -16.56
CA ASP A 87 1.13 -17.61 -17.64
C ASP A 87 1.30 -19.06 -17.15
N LEU A 88 1.37 -19.22 -15.83
CA LEU A 88 1.57 -20.48 -15.16
C LEU A 88 0.24 -21.14 -14.73
N ILE A 89 -0.92 -20.54 -15.02
CA ILE A 89 -2.20 -21.16 -14.67
C ILE A 89 -2.49 -22.32 -15.63
N SER A 90 -2.50 -23.55 -15.13
CA SER A 90 -2.91 -24.75 -15.89
C SER A 90 -4.06 -25.46 -15.20
N ASP A 91 -5.05 -25.90 -15.98
CA ASP A 91 -6.19 -26.69 -15.48
C ASP A 91 -5.82 -28.15 -15.16
N GLN A 92 -4.68 -28.62 -15.68
CA GLN A 92 -4.29 -30.03 -15.64
C GLN A 92 -2.97 -30.30 -14.89
N GLU A 93 -2.21 -29.27 -14.52
CA GLU A 93 -0.96 -29.41 -13.76
C GLU A 93 -0.96 -28.57 -12.48
N THR A 94 -0.33 -29.09 -11.43
CA THR A 94 -0.06 -28.35 -10.20
C THR A 94 1.03 -27.32 -10.47
N VAL A 95 0.65 -26.15 -10.94
CA VAL A 95 1.63 -25.09 -11.17
C VAL A 95 1.66 -24.16 -9.97
N LEU A 96 2.86 -24.01 -9.40
CA LEU A 96 3.15 -23.15 -8.26
C LEU A 96 3.24 -21.69 -8.74
N ASN A 97 2.09 -21.11 -9.05
CA ASN A 97 1.98 -19.78 -9.65
C ASN A 97 1.87 -18.64 -8.63
N CYS A 98 1.66 -18.96 -7.36
CA CYS A 98 1.65 -18.01 -6.25
C CYS A 98 2.91 -18.20 -5.39
N ILE A 99 3.73 -17.17 -5.29
CA ILE A 99 4.97 -17.16 -4.52
C ILE A 99 4.81 -16.25 -3.30
N LEU A 100 5.05 -16.77 -2.09
CA LEU A 100 4.92 -16.06 -0.83
C LEU A 100 6.30 -15.71 -0.27
N ASN A 101 6.51 -14.45 0.11
CA ASN A 101 7.80 -13.93 0.57
C ASN A 101 7.70 -13.32 1.97
N ASP A 102 8.75 -13.47 2.78
CA ASP A 102 8.90 -12.79 4.08
C ASP A 102 9.61 -11.43 3.98
N ALA A 103 9.76 -10.90 2.76
CA ALA A 103 10.24 -9.57 2.48
C ALA A 103 9.33 -8.88 1.46
N SER A 104 9.56 -7.59 1.26
CA SER A 104 8.80 -6.72 0.37
C SER A 104 9.71 -5.70 -0.30
N ALA A 105 9.21 -5.02 -1.32
CA ALA A 105 9.87 -3.87 -1.94
C ALA A 105 10.14 -2.72 -0.95
N LYS A 106 9.38 -2.64 0.15
CA LYS A 106 9.61 -1.67 1.22
C LYS A 106 10.77 -2.09 2.12
N THR A 107 10.83 -3.36 2.52
CA THR A 107 11.85 -3.87 3.44
C THR A 107 13.19 -4.19 2.76
N ASN A 108 13.14 -4.63 1.50
CA ASN A 108 14.28 -5.09 0.70
C ASN A 108 14.23 -4.56 -0.75
N PRO A 109 14.29 -3.23 -0.94
CA PRO A 109 14.19 -2.62 -2.27
C PRO A 109 15.30 -3.07 -3.23
N GLU A 110 16.50 -3.33 -2.72
CA GLU A 110 17.67 -3.80 -3.49
C GLU A 110 17.49 -5.18 -4.11
N SER A 111 16.52 -5.93 -3.62
CA SER A 111 16.24 -7.31 -4.03
C SER A 111 15.10 -7.41 -5.03
N THR A 112 14.59 -6.25 -5.49
CA THR A 112 13.56 -6.17 -6.51
C THR A 112 14.17 -6.13 -7.91
N ALA A 113 13.48 -6.76 -8.87
CA ALA A 113 13.88 -6.78 -10.27
C ALA A 113 12.66 -6.70 -11.18
N GLU A 114 12.82 -6.11 -12.37
CA GLU A 114 11.81 -6.18 -13.42
C GLU A 114 11.83 -7.57 -14.06
N GLU A 115 10.65 -8.09 -14.38
CA GLU A 115 10.45 -9.37 -15.06
C GLU A 115 9.76 -9.13 -16.41
N ASP A 116 10.48 -9.43 -17.49
CA ASP A 116 10.04 -9.16 -18.87
C ASP A 116 9.59 -10.41 -19.62
N ARG A 117 9.84 -11.62 -19.08
CA ARG A 117 9.60 -12.89 -19.79
C ARG A 117 8.30 -13.56 -19.42
N SER A 118 7.72 -13.19 -18.28
CA SER A 118 6.48 -13.79 -17.79
C SER A 118 5.56 -12.68 -17.27
N ILE A 119 4.27 -12.87 -17.46
CA ILE A 119 3.27 -11.95 -16.91
C ILE A 119 3.15 -12.25 -15.41
N VAL A 120 3.71 -11.34 -14.61
CA VAL A 120 3.74 -11.45 -13.14
C VAL A 120 3.30 -10.13 -12.51
N ASP A 121 2.53 -10.24 -11.44
CA ASP A 121 2.26 -9.11 -10.56
C ASP A 121 2.88 -9.35 -9.18
N TYR A 122 3.56 -8.32 -8.68
CA TYR A 122 3.96 -8.22 -7.29
C TYR A 122 2.86 -7.55 -6.47
N PHE A 123 2.60 -8.11 -5.28
CA PHE A 123 1.67 -7.58 -4.29
C PHE A 123 2.38 -7.37 -2.96
N GLY A 124 2.55 -6.11 -2.53
CA GLY A 124 3.02 -5.76 -1.20
C GLY A 124 1.85 -5.71 -0.22
N VAL A 125 1.93 -6.49 0.87
CA VAL A 125 0.90 -6.55 1.92
C VAL A 125 1.39 -6.00 3.26
N ASP A 126 2.55 -5.33 3.28
CA ASP A 126 3.16 -4.76 4.48
C ASP A 126 2.19 -3.91 5.31
N ASP A 127 1.37 -3.12 4.63
CA ASP A 127 0.45 -2.18 5.26
C ASP A 127 -0.68 -2.90 6.01
N CYS A 128 -0.96 -4.17 5.67
CA CYS A 128 -1.89 -5.01 6.41
C CYS A 128 -1.38 -5.39 7.82
N TYR A 129 -0.10 -5.16 8.09
CA TYR A 129 0.52 -5.40 9.39
C TYR A 129 0.89 -4.10 10.12
N GLY A 130 0.45 -2.94 9.60
CA GLY A 130 0.80 -1.64 10.16
C GLY A 130 2.30 -1.37 10.12
N LEU A 131 3.04 -2.03 9.24
CA LEU A 131 4.46 -1.75 9.03
C LEU A 131 4.56 -0.31 8.50
N PRO A 132 5.31 0.58 9.17
CA PRO A 132 5.36 1.98 8.78
C PRO A 132 5.94 2.08 7.36
N GLU A 133 5.30 2.87 6.49
CA GLU A 133 5.95 3.36 5.28
C GLU A 133 7.30 3.93 5.71
N ILE A 134 8.42 3.36 5.22
CA ILE A 134 9.73 3.97 5.40
C ILE A 134 9.60 5.38 4.86
N ALA A 135 9.62 6.36 5.76
CA ALA A 135 9.05 7.68 5.58
C ALA A 135 9.24 8.22 4.15
N ASP A 136 8.19 8.17 3.34
CA ASP A 136 8.20 8.82 2.04
C ASP A 136 8.35 10.32 2.29
N THR A 137 9.54 10.84 2.00
CA THR A 137 9.85 12.26 2.10
C THR A 137 8.92 13.14 1.24
N ARG A 138 8.14 12.57 0.32
CA ARG A 138 7.17 13.30 -0.53
C ARG A 138 5.87 13.63 0.21
N GLN A 139 5.44 12.84 1.20
CA GLN A 139 4.20 13.12 1.96
C GLN A 139 4.31 14.33 2.91
N LYS A 140 5.51 14.87 3.14
CA LYS A 140 5.70 16.08 3.94
C LYS A 140 5.12 17.34 3.28
N HIS A 141 4.76 17.28 2.00
CA HIS A 141 4.23 18.43 1.25
C HIS A 141 2.71 18.54 1.19
N LEU A 142 1.93 17.49 1.51
CA LEU A 142 0.46 17.58 1.51
C LEU A 142 -0.14 17.98 2.87
N LYS A 143 0.62 17.90 3.97
CA LYS A 143 0.10 18.21 5.32
C LYS A 143 -0.01 19.72 5.63
N SER A 144 0.28 20.62 4.68
CA SER A 144 0.28 22.07 4.91
C SER A 144 -0.90 22.84 4.31
N PHE A 145 -1.88 22.17 3.68
CA PHE A 145 -3.09 22.85 3.22
C PHE A 145 -4.27 22.47 4.13
N PRO A 146 -4.65 23.33 5.10
CA PRO A 146 -5.95 23.18 5.74
C PRO A 146 -7.04 23.46 4.70
N LEU A 147 -7.81 22.43 4.34
CA LEU A 147 -9.09 22.60 3.66
C LEU A 147 -10.05 23.26 4.65
N THR A 148 -10.10 24.59 4.64
CA THR A 148 -11.21 25.33 5.26
C THR A 148 -12.44 25.12 4.39
N VAL A 149 -13.39 24.34 4.89
CA VAL A 149 -14.75 24.32 4.37
C VAL A 149 -15.36 25.67 4.78
N GLU A 150 -15.46 26.60 3.82
CA GLU A 150 -16.19 27.84 4.02
C GLU A 150 -17.68 27.54 3.83
N ASP A 151 -18.44 27.55 4.93
CA ASP A 151 -19.90 27.61 4.88
C ASP A 151 -20.31 29.01 4.39
N ASP A 152 -20.84 29.09 3.17
CA ASP A 152 -21.45 30.29 2.61
C ASP A 152 -22.69 30.70 3.43
N VAL A 153 -22.52 31.69 4.32
CA VAL A 153 -23.64 32.49 4.87
C VAL A 153 -23.34 33.97 4.66
N ILE A 154 -23.98 34.53 3.64
CA ILE A 154 -23.95 35.96 3.32
C ILE A 154 -24.87 36.73 4.28
N GLY A 155 -24.30 37.67 5.04
CA GLY A 155 -25.02 38.88 5.47
C GLY A 155 -24.71 39.40 6.87
N GLY A 156 -23.98 40.52 6.97
CA GLY A 156 -23.99 41.37 8.16
C GLY A 156 -22.69 42.12 8.43
N ALA A 157 -22.71 43.43 8.24
CA ALA A 157 -21.56 44.33 8.34
C ALA A 157 -21.13 44.71 9.77
N ARG A 158 -19.82 45.03 9.92
CA ARG A 158 -19.17 46.14 10.68
C ARG A 158 -17.96 45.71 11.55
N THR A 159 -16.98 46.61 11.51
CA THR A 159 -15.63 46.71 12.09
C THR A 159 -15.60 46.82 13.64
N PRO A 160 -14.47 47.16 14.32
CA PRO A 160 -13.10 46.63 14.31
C PRO A 160 -12.55 46.30 15.73
N GLY A 161 -11.51 45.47 15.82
CA GLY A 161 -10.50 45.57 16.88
C GLY A 161 -10.37 44.37 17.84
N SER A 162 -9.18 43.77 17.89
CA SER A 162 -8.43 43.55 19.13
C SER A 162 -7.02 43.04 18.82
N GLN A 163 -6.09 43.29 19.73
CA GLN A 163 -4.66 43.30 19.48
C GLN A 163 -3.95 41.93 19.60
N VAL A 164 -2.93 41.82 18.76
CA VAL A 164 -1.65 41.09 18.82
C VAL A 164 -1.29 40.31 20.10
N LYS A 165 -0.83 39.05 19.92
CA LYS A 165 0.31 38.52 20.71
C LYS A 165 1.19 37.57 19.87
N VAL A 166 2.29 38.11 19.34
CA VAL A 166 3.37 37.32 18.71
C VAL A 166 4.25 36.76 19.82
N LEU A 167 4.15 35.45 20.09
CA LEU A 167 5.08 34.77 20.98
C LEU A 167 6.33 34.39 20.17
N ARG A 168 7.42 35.16 20.35
CA ARG A 168 8.72 34.91 19.73
C ARG A 168 9.36 33.65 20.32
N ARG A 169 9.73 32.70 19.44
CA ARG A 169 10.63 31.58 19.72
C ARG A 169 12.00 32.12 20.16
N THR A 170 12.54 31.57 21.25
CA THR A 170 13.98 31.56 21.49
C THR A 170 14.45 30.12 21.61
N ARG A 171 15.42 29.74 20.77
CA ARG A 171 16.11 28.46 20.81
C ARG A 171 17.58 28.79 21.06
N SER A 172 18.10 28.43 22.23
CA SER A 172 19.54 28.35 22.47
C SER A 172 19.79 27.42 23.65
N SER A 173 20.35 26.24 23.38
CA SER A 173 21.20 25.58 24.35
C SER A 173 22.40 25.01 23.61
N SER A 174 23.57 25.53 23.99
CA SER A 174 24.84 24.85 23.83
C SER A 174 25.69 25.28 25.03
N PHE A 175 26.19 24.31 25.80
CA PHE A 175 27.61 24.02 26.08
C PHE A 175 27.88 23.32 27.43
N GLN A 176 28.68 22.24 27.33
CA GLN A 176 29.68 21.69 28.28
C GLN A 176 29.22 21.00 29.59
N GLN A 177 29.92 19.98 30.12
CA GLN A 177 31.38 19.90 30.28
C GLN A 177 31.94 18.47 30.50
N ARG A 178 33.19 18.28 30.06
CA ARG A 178 34.12 17.19 30.40
C ARG A 178 34.45 17.19 31.90
N ARG A 179 34.67 16.00 32.47
CA ARG A 179 35.79 15.67 33.35
C ARG A 179 36.28 14.28 33.02
#